data_AF-A0A3D3S5S7-F1
#
_entry.id   AF-A0A3D3S5S7-F1
#
_cell.length_a   1.000
_cell.length_b   1.000
_cell.length_c   1.000
_cell.angle_alpha   90.00
_cell.angle_beta   90.00
_cell.angle_gamma   90.00
#
_symmetry.space_group_name_H-M   'P 1'
#
loop_
_entity.id
_entity.type
_entity.pdbx_description
1 polymer ?
#
loop_
_entity_poly.entity_id
_entity_poly.type
_entity_poly.pdbx_seq_one_letter_code
_entity_poly.pdbx_strand_id
1 'polypeptide(L)'
;MSDDMRQMLLDTLLPVLADHCTAERVQAAEAGGFDAGLWQVLDELGYPLAAVPEDAGGIGLGLADLCALLRLCGQHCAPVPLAESQLAAWLLARAGLDLPGGVLTLAVTTALQTLQPGATGLRLTTNLSRVASARHADGLVLLAEHAGARYVVRLTTDELGIEPGNNLAGEARDDVRIDTTVPPARYRRLTQGPDAAELEARAALLRAALMSGALQRVLQQSLDYARERRQFGRPLAAFQAIQQQLAILAAEVV
;
A
#
# COMPACT_ATOMS: atom_id res chain seq x y z
N MET A 1 1.67 19.34 11.48
CA MET A 1 2.42 19.58 10.23
C MET A 1 1.72 20.69 9.45
N SER A 2 2.43 21.60 8.79
CA SER A 2 1.81 22.69 8.03
C SER A 2 1.25 22.20 6.70
N ASP A 3 0.17 22.82 6.21
CA ASP A 3 -0.40 22.54 4.89
C ASP A 3 0.65 22.72 3.76
N ASP A 4 1.60 23.63 3.95
CA ASP A 4 2.71 23.89 3.02
C ASP A 4 3.63 22.67 2.81
N MET A 5 3.91 21.90 3.88
CA MET A 5 4.75 20.70 3.79
C MET A 5 4.04 19.60 2.98
N ARG A 6 2.74 19.40 3.24
CA ARG A 6 1.93 18.46 2.46
C ARG A 6 1.98 18.84 0.97
N GLN A 7 1.76 20.12 0.66
CA GLN A 7 1.75 20.57 -0.73
C GLN A 7 3.10 20.35 -1.41
N MET A 8 4.21 20.67 -0.74
CA MET A 8 5.56 20.41 -1.26
C MET A 8 5.79 18.93 -1.59
N LEU A 9 5.37 18.01 -0.72
CA LEU A 9 5.50 16.57 -0.96
C LEU A 9 4.65 16.10 -2.15
N LEU A 10 3.45 16.66 -2.33
CA LEU A 10 2.60 16.34 -3.47
C LEU A 10 3.15 16.90 -4.78
N ASP A 11 3.66 18.13 -4.77
CA ASP A 11 4.26 18.80 -5.92
C ASP A 11 5.55 18.08 -6.37
N THR A 12 6.27 17.45 -5.43
CA THR A 12 7.43 16.61 -5.73
C THR A 12 7.03 15.24 -6.29
N LEU A 13 5.96 14.64 -5.76
CA LEU A 13 5.50 13.32 -6.18
C LEU A 13 4.85 13.32 -7.57
N LEU A 14 4.13 14.40 -7.92
CA LEU A 14 3.34 14.47 -9.15
C LEU A 14 4.18 14.26 -10.43
N PRO A 15 5.32 14.96 -10.64
CA PRO A 15 6.17 14.72 -11.81
C PRO A 15 6.71 13.29 -11.86
N VAL A 16 7.12 12.73 -10.71
CA VAL A 16 7.61 11.34 -10.62
C VAL A 16 6.54 10.38 -11.11
N LEU A 17 5.31 10.52 -10.63
CA LEU A 17 4.20 9.67 -11.06
C LEU A 17 3.83 9.88 -12.53
N ALA A 18 3.92 11.10 -13.06
CA ALA A 18 3.68 11.38 -14.48
C ALA A 18 4.71 10.67 -15.38
N ASP A 19 5.99 10.68 -14.98
CA ASP A 19 7.09 10.09 -15.76
C ASP A 19 7.16 8.57 -15.64
N HIS A 20 6.80 8.02 -14.48
CA HIS A 20 6.92 6.58 -14.18
C HIS A 20 5.63 5.79 -14.35
N CYS A 21 4.47 6.44 -14.39
CA CYS A 21 3.18 5.78 -14.57
C CYS A 21 2.55 6.10 -15.93
N THR A 22 3.34 6.06 -17.01
CA THR A 22 2.81 6.09 -18.37
C THR A 22 2.00 4.82 -18.64
N ALA A 23 1.11 4.86 -19.65
CA ALA A 23 0.32 3.71 -20.03
C ALA A 23 1.18 2.47 -20.34
N GLU A 24 2.32 2.65 -21.03
CA GLU A 24 3.22 1.53 -21.34
C GLU A 24 3.84 0.93 -20.08
N ARG A 25 4.25 1.76 -19.11
CA ARG A 25 4.88 1.29 -17.87
C ARG A 25 3.89 0.60 -16.95
N VAL A 26 2.70 1.16 -16.77
CA VAL A 26 1.63 0.54 -15.99
C VAL A 26 1.26 -0.81 -16.60
N GLN A 27 1.05 -0.88 -17.92
CA GLN A 27 0.74 -2.12 -18.60
C GLN A 27 1.87 -3.16 -18.51
N ALA A 28 3.13 -2.73 -18.64
CA ALA A 28 4.28 -3.62 -18.45
C ALA A 28 4.34 -4.17 -17.01
N ALA A 29 3.98 -3.34 -16.02
CA ALA A 29 3.92 -3.75 -14.64
C ALA A 29 2.76 -4.70 -14.32
N GLU A 30 1.66 -4.74 -15.08
CA GLU A 30 0.51 -5.64 -14.82
C GLU A 30 0.91 -7.13 -14.81
N ALA A 31 1.86 -7.54 -15.66
CA ALA A 31 2.31 -8.93 -15.71
C ALA A 31 3.02 -9.38 -14.41
N GLY A 32 3.74 -8.46 -13.77
CA GLY A 32 4.49 -8.71 -12.53
C GLY A 32 3.81 -8.18 -11.27
N GLY A 33 2.91 -7.22 -11.39
CA GLY A 33 2.30 -6.45 -10.30
C GLY A 33 3.21 -5.43 -9.62
N PHE A 34 4.35 -5.04 -10.22
CA PHE A 34 5.37 -4.19 -9.59
C PHE A 34 6.28 -3.45 -10.60
N ASP A 35 6.53 -2.15 -10.40
CA ASP A 35 7.57 -1.39 -11.11
C ASP A 35 8.73 -1.03 -10.15
N ALA A 36 9.86 -1.73 -10.31
CA ALA A 36 11.05 -1.52 -9.51
C ALA A 36 11.70 -0.14 -9.69
N GLY A 37 11.60 0.43 -10.90
CA GLY A 37 12.17 1.74 -11.20
C GLY A 37 11.39 2.88 -10.54
N LEU A 38 10.06 2.78 -10.50
CA LEU A 38 9.24 3.68 -9.69
C LEU A 38 9.55 3.52 -8.20
N TRP A 39 9.63 2.28 -7.71
CA TRP A 39 9.96 2.03 -6.30
C TRP A 39 11.28 2.68 -5.88
N GLN A 40 12.33 2.51 -6.68
CA GLN A 40 13.64 3.10 -6.40
C GLN A 40 13.56 4.63 -6.22
N VAL A 41 12.87 5.34 -7.13
CA VAL A 41 12.73 6.80 -7.02
C VAL A 41 11.93 7.20 -5.78
N LEU A 42 10.88 6.46 -5.44
CA LEU A 42 10.08 6.74 -4.24
C LEU A 42 10.88 6.50 -2.95
N ASP A 43 11.71 5.46 -2.91
CA ASP A 43 12.59 5.13 -1.80
C ASP A 43 13.67 6.19 -1.59
N GLU A 44 14.31 6.65 -2.68
CA GLU A 44 15.28 7.76 -2.66
C GLU A 44 14.67 9.07 -2.13
N LEU A 45 13.38 9.30 -2.40
CA LEU A 45 12.62 10.45 -1.90
C LEU A 45 12.02 10.25 -0.49
N GLY A 46 12.16 9.06 0.10
CA GLY A 46 11.72 8.74 1.46
C GLY A 46 10.21 8.49 1.63
N TYR A 47 9.44 8.35 0.54
CA TYR A 47 7.98 8.11 0.63
C TYR A 47 7.59 6.81 1.36
N PRO A 48 8.37 5.70 1.31
CA PRO A 48 8.07 4.50 2.11
C PRO A 48 8.10 4.76 3.62
N LEU A 49 8.88 5.75 4.08
CA LEU A 49 9.00 6.12 5.50
C LEU A 49 8.11 7.32 5.89
N ALA A 50 7.18 7.74 5.01
CA ALA A 50 6.38 8.93 5.22
C ALA A 50 5.56 8.88 6.53
N ALA A 51 5.03 7.71 6.90
CA ALA A 51 4.26 7.51 8.13
C ALA A 51 5.11 7.35 9.39
N VAL A 52 6.43 7.11 9.24
CA VAL A 52 7.34 6.85 10.35
C VAL A 52 7.63 8.16 11.09
N PRO A 53 7.60 8.20 12.43
CA PRO A 53 7.98 9.39 13.20
C PRO A 53 9.38 9.92 12.87
N GLU A 54 9.58 11.24 12.96
CA GLU A 54 10.87 11.89 12.67
C GLU A 54 12.00 11.39 13.57
N ASP A 55 11.72 11.13 14.84
CA ASP A 55 12.69 10.58 15.81
C ASP A 55 13.09 9.12 15.51
N ALA A 56 12.33 8.43 14.66
CA ALA A 56 12.63 7.12 14.12
C ALA A 56 13.16 7.17 12.67
N GLY A 57 13.50 8.37 12.16
CA GLY A 57 14.11 8.56 10.84
C GLY A 57 13.12 8.67 9.68
N GLY A 58 11.83 8.90 9.95
CA GLY A 58 10.82 9.16 8.92
C GLY A 58 10.43 10.62 8.76
N ILE A 59 9.28 10.87 8.11
CA ILE A 59 8.74 12.21 7.86
C ILE A 59 7.66 12.61 8.88
N GLY A 60 7.02 11.63 9.53
CA GLY A 60 6.01 11.87 10.55
C GLY A 60 4.64 12.32 10.02
N LEU A 61 4.28 11.93 8.79
CA LEU A 61 3.00 12.30 8.19
C LEU A 61 1.81 11.68 8.95
N GLY A 62 0.75 12.48 9.12
CA GLY A 62 -0.52 12.00 9.62
C GLY A 62 -1.30 11.20 8.56
N LEU A 63 -2.34 10.49 9.00
CA LEU A 63 -3.19 9.70 8.09
C LEU A 63 -3.82 10.54 6.97
N ALA A 64 -4.21 11.78 7.24
CA ALA A 64 -4.81 12.65 6.22
C ALA A 64 -3.83 12.96 5.08
N ASP A 65 -2.56 13.22 5.40
CA ASP A 65 -1.53 13.53 4.41
C ASP A 65 -1.11 12.27 3.63
N LEU A 66 -1.04 11.11 4.31
CA LEU A 66 -0.85 9.81 3.65
C LEU A 66 -1.99 9.51 2.67
N CYS A 67 -3.24 9.79 3.04
CA CYS A 67 -4.38 9.63 2.14
C CYS A 67 -4.25 10.56 0.92
N ALA A 68 -3.78 11.79 1.08
CA ALA A 68 -3.56 12.70 -0.05
C ALA A 68 -2.49 12.16 -1.01
N LEU A 69 -1.36 11.68 -0.49
CA LEU A 69 -0.29 11.06 -1.28
C LEU A 69 -0.77 9.81 -2.03
N LEU A 70 -1.48 8.92 -1.33
CA LEU A 70 -1.96 7.68 -1.91
C LEU A 70 -3.12 7.90 -2.89
N ARG A 71 -3.97 8.91 -2.68
CA ARG A 71 -4.95 9.33 -3.69
C ARG A 71 -4.25 9.77 -4.97
N LEU A 72 -3.14 10.52 -4.86
CA LEU A 72 -2.36 10.89 -6.04
C LEU A 72 -1.73 9.66 -6.73
N CYS A 73 -1.18 8.71 -5.95
CA CYS A 73 -0.68 7.43 -6.49
C CYS A 73 -1.78 6.65 -7.24
N GLY A 74 -2.99 6.61 -6.67
CA GLY A 74 -4.15 5.96 -7.28
C GLY A 74 -4.60 6.64 -8.59
N GLN A 75 -4.53 7.97 -8.67
CA GLN A 75 -4.82 8.71 -9.91
C GLN A 75 -3.89 8.33 -11.06
N HIS A 76 -2.68 7.89 -10.75
CA HIS A 76 -1.67 7.48 -11.71
C HIS A 76 -1.56 5.96 -11.87
N CYS A 77 -2.38 5.17 -11.17
CA CYS A 77 -2.27 3.70 -11.14
C CYS A 77 -0.85 3.21 -10.78
N ALA A 78 -0.20 3.86 -9.81
CA ALA A 78 1.17 3.56 -9.42
C ALA A 78 1.35 2.08 -9.02
N PRO A 79 2.12 1.26 -9.76
CA PRO A 79 2.22 -0.18 -9.53
C PRO A 79 3.27 -0.52 -8.46
N VAL A 80 3.06 -0.03 -7.24
CA VAL A 80 3.96 -0.22 -6.09
C VAL A 80 3.17 -0.37 -4.78
N PRO A 81 3.63 -1.17 -3.80
CA PRO A 81 2.93 -1.41 -2.54
C PRO A 81 3.15 -0.29 -1.51
N LEU A 82 3.07 0.97 -1.92
CA LEU A 82 3.48 2.12 -1.09
C LEU A 82 2.65 2.22 0.21
N ALA A 83 1.34 1.96 0.14
CA ALA A 83 0.46 1.99 1.31
C ALA A 83 0.86 0.93 2.34
N GLU A 84 1.15 -0.28 1.89
CA GLU A 84 1.57 -1.40 2.73
C GLU A 84 2.96 -1.14 3.31
N SER A 85 3.90 -0.64 2.52
CA SER A 85 5.24 -0.31 3.01
C SER A 85 5.22 0.78 4.07
N GLN A 86 4.44 1.85 3.86
CA GLN A 86 4.27 2.93 4.84
C GLN A 86 3.70 2.41 6.15
N LEU A 87 2.68 1.55 6.08
CA LEU A 87 2.03 1.01 7.28
C LEU A 87 2.91 -0.04 7.98
N ALA A 88 3.66 -0.84 7.23
CA ALA A 88 4.67 -1.77 7.74
C ALA A 88 5.81 -1.04 8.46
N ALA A 89 6.38 -0.01 7.84
CA ALA A 89 7.44 0.80 8.43
C ALA A 89 6.95 1.52 9.70
N TRP A 90 5.74 2.10 9.66
CA TRP A 90 5.12 2.70 10.85
C TRP A 90 4.97 1.71 12.00
N LEU A 91 4.53 0.48 11.71
CA LEU A 91 4.36 -0.56 12.73
C LEU A 91 5.69 -1.02 13.33
N LEU A 92 6.73 -1.17 12.51
CA LEU A 92 8.09 -1.49 12.98
C LEU A 92 8.63 -0.38 13.90
N ALA A 93 8.49 0.88 13.51
CA ALA A 93 8.88 2.02 14.33
C ALA A 93 8.13 2.05 15.67
N ARG A 94 6.81 1.80 15.65
CA ARG A 94 5.98 1.68 16.87
C ARG A 94 6.44 0.54 17.79
N ALA A 95 6.97 -0.53 17.21
CA ALA A 95 7.50 -1.67 17.94
C ALA A 95 8.95 -1.47 18.42
N GLY A 96 9.62 -0.38 18.05
CA GLY A 96 11.03 -0.16 18.33
C GLY A 96 11.92 -1.22 17.69
N LEU A 97 11.54 -1.69 16.48
CA LEU A 97 12.31 -2.62 15.68
C LEU A 97 13.02 -1.87 14.55
N ASP A 98 14.14 -2.42 14.09
CA ASP A 98 14.90 -1.85 12.98
C ASP A 98 14.04 -1.76 11.71
N LEU A 99 14.18 -0.63 11.01
CA LEU A 99 13.58 -0.38 9.70
C LEU A 99 14.55 -0.84 8.61
N PRO A 100 14.30 -1.98 7.95
CA PRO A 100 15.08 -2.33 6.77
C PRO A 100 14.75 -1.37 5.62
N GLY A 101 15.70 -1.15 4.72
CA GLY A 101 15.41 -0.57 3.42
C GLY A 101 14.70 -1.56 2.50
N GLY A 102 14.35 -1.12 1.29
CA GLY A 102 13.68 -1.94 0.30
C GLY A 102 12.16 -2.03 0.50
N VAL A 103 11.52 -2.95 -0.21
CA VAL A 103 10.08 -3.09 -0.25
C VAL A 103 9.58 -3.77 1.02
N LEU A 104 8.69 -3.12 1.76
CA LEU A 104 8.01 -3.73 2.90
C LEU A 104 6.56 -4.04 2.58
N THR A 105 6.07 -5.17 3.08
CA THR A 105 4.63 -5.47 3.09
C THR A 105 4.14 -5.77 4.49
N LEU A 106 2.83 -5.76 4.65
CA LEU A 106 2.15 -5.93 5.93
C LEU A 106 1.13 -7.04 5.84
N ALA A 107 1.04 -7.83 6.91
CA ALA A 107 -0.08 -8.74 7.15
C ALA A 107 -0.56 -8.64 8.60
N VAL A 108 -1.84 -8.94 8.80
CA VAL A 108 -2.49 -9.04 10.10
C VAL A 108 -3.12 -10.42 10.21
N THR A 109 -2.93 -11.10 11.33
CA THR A 109 -3.64 -12.36 11.58
C THR A 109 -3.87 -12.61 13.07
N THR A 110 -5.08 -13.09 13.36
CA THR A 110 -5.47 -13.65 14.66
C THR A 110 -5.53 -15.19 14.61
N ALA A 111 -5.41 -15.78 13.41
CA ALA A 111 -5.60 -17.20 13.14
C ALA A 111 -4.27 -17.96 13.00
N LEU A 112 -3.38 -17.78 13.96
CA LEU A 112 -2.07 -18.43 13.96
C LEU A 112 -2.20 -19.92 14.31
N GLN A 113 -1.52 -20.78 13.54
CA GLN A 113 -1.43 -22.20 13.88
C GLN A 113 -0.48 -22.41 15.06
N THR A 114 0.62 -21.66 15.11
CA THR A 114 1.57 -21.67 16.24
C THR A 114 2.18 -20.29 16.42
N LEU A 115 2.19 -19.80 17.68
CA LEU A 115 3.02 -18.69 18.13
C LEU A 115 3.52 -19.03 19.53
N GLN A 116 4.80 -19.34 19.64
CA GLN A 116 5.41 -19.77 20.90
C GLN A 116 6.73 -19.03 21.12
N PRO A 117 6.78 -18.05 22.03
CA PRO A 117 8.03 -17.42 22.43
C PRO A 117 8.86 -18.44 23.23
N GLY A 118 10.12 -18.62 22.85
CA GLY A 118 11.07 -19.50 23.51
C GLY A 118 12.43 -18.84 23.71
N ALA A 119 13.34 -19.54 24.38
CA ALA A 119 14.68 -19.01 24.70
C ALA A 119 15.50 -18.64 23.46
N THR A 120 15.25 -19.30 22.32
CA THR A 120 15.98 -19.11 21.06
C THR A 120 15.26 -18.20 20.06
N GLY A 121 14.02 -17.78 20.36
CA GLY A 121 13.20 -16.99 19.45
C GLY A 121 11.71 -17.35 19.50
N LEU A 122 10.95 -16.80 18.57
CA LEU A 122 9.52 -17.00 18.41
C LEU A 122 9.24 -18.04 17.33
N ARG A 123 8.77 -19.24 17.70
CA ARG A 123 8.27 -20.20 16.70
C ARG A 123 6.94 -19.70 16.15
N LEU A 124 6.88 -19.53 14.83
CA LEU A 124 5.72 -19.00 14.12
C LEU A 124 5.35 -19.93 12.95
N THR A 125 4.12 -20.42 12.95
CA THR A 125 3.56 -21.19 11.84
C THR A 125 2.17 -20.67 11.50
N THR A 126 1.95 -20.25 10.25
CA THR A 126 0.66 -19.76 9.75
C THR A 126 0.61 -19.73 8.23
N ASN A 127 -0.60 -19.69 7.69
CA ASN A 127 -0.85 -19.32 6.30
C ASN A 127 -1.54 -17.96 6.27
N LEU A 128 -1.17 -17.13 5.33
CA LEU A 128 -1.77 -15.83 5.05
C LEU A 128 -2.26 -15.85 3.61
N SER A 129 -3.43 -15.27 3.37
CA SER A 129 -3.98 -15.20 2.03
C SER A 129 -3.93 -13.79 1.48
N ARG A 130 -3.65 -13.68 0.18
CA ARG A 130 -3.69 -12.42 -0.57
C ARG A 130 -2.84 -11.28 0.03
N VAL A 131 -1.66 -11.59 0.54
CA VAL A 131 -0.68 -10.61 1.01
C VAL A 131 -0.21 -9.77 -0.18
N ALA A 132 -0.27 -8.45 -0.05
CA ALA A 132 0.09 -7.55 -1.14
C ALA A 132 1.59 -7.62 -1.45
N SER A 133 1.91 -7.85 -2.73
CA SER A 133 3.27 -7.81 -3.28
C SER A 133 4.30 -8.59 -2.47
N ALA A 134 3.92 -9.69 -1.80
CA ALA A 134 4.84 -10.45 -0.94
C ALA A 134 6.02 -11.01 -1.72
N ARG A 135 5.81 -11.42 -2.98
CA ARG A 135 6.88 -11.91 -3.87
C ARG A 135 7.93 -10.85 -4.23
N HIS A 136 7.61 -9.57 -4.07
CA HIS A 136 8.50 -8.43 -4.37
C HIS A 136 9.02 -7.76 -3.11
N ALA A 137 8.52 -8.15 -1.93
CA ALA A 137 8.92 -7.58 -0.67
C ALA A 137 10.34 -8.06 -0.29
N ASP A 138 11.12 -7.19 0.34
CA ASP A 138 12.34 -7.56 1.06
C ASP A 138 12.03 -7.98 2.50
N GLY A 139 10.88 -7.52 3.03
CA GLY A 139 10.41 -7.89 4.36
C GLY A 139 8.89 -7.91 4.49
N LEU A 140 8.39 -8.89 5.25
CA LEU A 140 7.00 -8.97 5.68
C LEU A 140 6.92 -8.61 7.16
N VAL A 141 6.09 -7.61 7.47
CA VAL A 141 5.76 -7.22 8.84
C VAL A 141 4.42 -7.85 9.20
N LEU A 142 4.41 -8.65 10.26
CA LEU A 142 3.23 -9.34 10.75
C LEU A 142 2.81 -8.75 12.09
N LEU A 143 1.57 -8.28 12.18
CA LEU A 143 0.89 -8.12 13.47
C LEU A 143 0.19 -9.45 13.80
N ALA A 144 0.72 -10.13 14.80
CA ALA A 144 0.28 -11.44 15.25
C ALA A 144 -0.37 -11.34 16.64
N GLU A 145 -1.58 -11.84 16.77
CA GLU A 145 -2.27 -11.93 18.07
C GLU A 145 -2.35 -13.38 18.54
N HIS A 146 -1.93 -13.63 19.78
CA HIS A 146 -1.96 -14.95 20.39
C HIS A 146 -2.20 -14.87 21.90
N ALA A 147 -3.21 -15.58 22.39
CA ALA A 147 -3.59 -15.64 23.81
C ALA A 147 -3.72 -14.24 24.47
N GLY A 148 -4.28 -13.27 23.74
CA GLY A 148 -4.46 -11.89 24.20
C GLY A 148 -3.18 -11.03 24.20
N ALA A 149 -2.05 -11.56 23.75
CA ALA A 149 -0.83 -10.81 23.52
C ALA A 149 -0.65 -10.49 22.03
N ARG A 150 -0.12 -9.31 21.75
CA ARG A 150 0.16 -8.81 20.41
C ARG A 150 1.66 -8.81 20.16
N TYR A 151 2.07 -9.26 18.99
CA TYR A 151 3.46 -9.30 18.56
C TYR A 151 3.60 -8.65 17.20
N VAL A 152 4.57 -7.75 17.06
CA VAL A 152 5.07 -7.33 15.76
C VAL A 152 6.25 -8.21 15.43
N VAL A 153 6.21 -8.84 14.27
CA VAL A 153 7.24 -9.77 13.80
C VAL A 153 7.72 -9.32 12.42
N ARG A 154 9.03 -9.22 12.25
CA ARG A 154 9.67 -8.94 10.95
C ARG A 154 10.23 -10.24 10.38
N LEU A 155 9.76 -10.61 9.21
CA LEU A 155 10.20 -11.76 8.44
C LEU A 155 10.92 -11.29 7.17
N THR A 156 11.89 -12.06 6.71
CA THR A 156 12.55 -11.89 5.41
C THR A 156 11.98 -12.90 4.43
N THR A 157 12.03 -12.60 3.13
CA THR A 157 11.36 -13.42 2.10
C THR A 157 11.94 -14.82 1.92
N ASP A 158 13.20 -15.03 2.27
CA ASP A 158 13.83 -16.36 2.33
C ASP A 158 13.20 -17.29 3.39
N GLU A 159 12.45 -16.73 4.35
CA GLU A 159 11.71 -17.48 5.37
C GLU A 159 10.29 -17.85 4.94
N LEU A 160 9.86 -17.44 3.73
CA LEU A 160 8.48 -17.53 3.28
C LEU A 160 8.31 -18.52 2.12
N GLY A 161 7.27 -19.35 2.19
CA GLY A 161 6.74 -20.03 1.01
C GLY A 161 5.71 -19.13 0.33
N ILE A 162 6.01 -18.64 -0.86
CA ILE A 162 5.15 -17.69 -1.58
C ILE A 162 4.52 -18.36 -2.79
N GLU A 163 3.19 -18.36 -2.85
CA GLU A 163 2.41 -18.73 -4.03
C GLU A 163 1.88 -17.47 -4.73
N PRO A 164 2.38 -17.17 -5.94
CA PRO A 164 1.92 -16.06 -6.77
C PRO A 164 0.40 -16.00 -6.99
N GLY A 165 -0.23 -14.89 -6.61
CA GLY A 165 -1.59 -14.52 -7.04
C GLY A 165 -1.74 -13.05 -7.44
N ASN A 166 -2.85 -12.70 -8.08
CA ASN A 166 -3.18 -11.32 -8.48
C ASN A 166 -4.63 -10.96 -8.10
N ASN A 167 -4.99 -9.67 -8.09
CA ASN A 167 -6.39 -9.23 -8.03
C ASN A 167 -6.92 -8.85 -9.43
N LEU A 168 -8.19 -8.43 -9.49
CA LEU A 168 -8.84 -7.96 -10.72
C LEU A 168 -8.19 -6.70 -11.34
N ALA A 169 -7.41 -5.97 -10.55
CA ALA A 169 -6.65 -4.80 -10.99
C ALA A 169 -5.21 -5.14 -11.39
N GLY A 170 -4.85 -6.43 -11.49
CA GLY A 170 -3.50 -6.88 -11.84
C GLY A 170 -2.47 -6.78 -10.70
N GLU A 171 -2.84 -6.24 -9.54
CA GLU A 171 -1.92 -6.08 -8.42
C GLU A 171 -1.55 -7.43 -7.78
N ALA A 172 -0.29 -7.61 -7.41
CA ALA A 172 0.20 -8.82 -6.76
C ALA A 172 -0.48 -9.03 -5.39
N ARG A 173 -1.05 -10.22 -5.20
CA ARG A 173 -1.77 -10.67 -4.00
C ARG A 173 -1.50 -12.14 -3.79
N ASP A 174 -0.47 -12.41 -3.02
CA ASP A 174 0.16 -13.71 -2.90
C ASP A 174 -0.34 -14.46 -1.66
N ASP A 175 -0.42 -15.78 -1.75
CA ASP A 175 -0.62 -16.62 -0.58
C ASP A 175 0.75 -16.94 0.04
N VAL A 176 0.87 -16.76 1.35
CA VAL A 176 2.15 -16.83 2.07
C VAL A 176 2.07 -17.87 3.18
N ARG A 177 2.95 -18.87 3.11
CA ARG A 177 3.18 -19.86 4.16
C ARG A 177 4.39 -19.44 4.99
N ILE A 178 4.19 -19.35 6.30
CA ILE A 178 5.24 -19.08 7.28
C ILE A 178 5.41 -20.34 8.13
N ASP A 179 6.65 -20.84 8.21
CA ASP A 179 7.01 -21.91 9.14
C ASP A 179 8.48 -21.75 9.57
N THR A 180 8.72 -20.88 10.55
CA THR A 180 10.08 -20.48 10.94
C THR A 180 10.19 -20.15 12.43
N THR A 181 11.42 -20.01 12.91
CA THR A 181 11.73 -19.48 14.24
C THR A 181 12.41 -18.11 14.10
N VAL A 182 11.73 -17.07 14.57
CA VAL A 182 12.20 -15.68 14.45
C VAL A 182 13.06 -15.30 15.66
N PRO A 183 14.29 -14.78 15.47
CA PRO A 183 15.18 -14.41 16.57
C PRO A 183 14.65 -13.21 17.37
N PRO A 184 15.04 -13.06 18.66
CA PRO A 184 14.59 -11.97 19.53
C PRO A 184 14.78 -10.54 19.00
N ALA A 185 15.74 -10.32 18.10
CA ALA A 185 15.97 -9.01 17.48
C ALA A 185 14.90 -8.61 16.45
N ARG A 186 14.09 -9.55 15.96
CA ARG A 186 13.12 -9.33 14.86
C ARG A 186 11.66 -9.42 15.31
N TYR A 187 11.38 -9.53 16.60
CA TYR A 187 10.02 -9.42 17.10
C TYR A 187 9.94 -8.63 18.39
N ARG A 188 8.79 -7.99 18.62
CA ARG A 188 8.48 -7.31 19.87
C ARG A 188 7.06 -7.64 20.30
N ARG A 189 6.89 -7.97 21.58
CA ARG A 189 5.56 -7.98 22.20
C ARG A 189 5.11 -6.54 22.42
N LEU A 190 3.97 -6.16 21.87
CA LEU A 190 3.40 -4.84 22.09
C LEU A 190 2.70 -4.77 23.45
N THR A 191 3.07 -3.78 24.25
CA THR A 191 2.36 -3.38 25.48
C THR A 191 1.36 -2.26 25.18
N GLN A 192 1.67 -1.43 24.19
CA GLN A 192 0.84 -0.34 23.66
C GLN A 192 0.98 -0.33 22.14
N GLY A 193 -0.01 0.24 21.43
CA GLY A 193 -0.05 0.29 19.97
C GLY A 193 -1.34 -0.28 19.39
N PRO A 194 -1.45 -0.35 18.06
CA PRO A 194 -2.65 -0.81 17.38
C PRO A 194 -2.94 -2.28 17.70
N ASP A 195 -4.22 -2.63 17.72
CA ASP A 195 -4.66 -4.02 17.58
C ASP A 195 -4.92 -4.35 16.10
N ALA A 196 -5.33 -5.59 15.84
CA ALA A 196 -5.67 -6.03 14.48
C ALA A 196 -6.75 -5.14 13.83
N ALA A 197 -7.79 -4.75 14.57
CA ALA A 197 -8.90 -3.96 14.04
C ALA A 197 -8.47 -2.54 13.66
N GLU A 198 -7.67 -1.86 14.48
CA GLU A 198 -7.12 -0.54 14.15
C GLU A 198 -6.23 -0.60 12.91
N LEU A 199 -5.37 -1.62 12.82
CA LEU A 199 -4.45 -1.77 11.69
C LEU A 199 -5.20 -2.10 10.38
N GLU A 200 -6.22 -2.95 10.45
CA GLU A 200 -7.14 -3.22 9.34
C GLU A 200 -7.88 -1.96 8.90
N ALA A 201 -8.39 -1.15 9.84
CA ALA A 201 -9.06 0.10 9.54
C ALA A 201 -8.13 1.11 8.86
N ARG A 202 -6.87 1.22 9.32
CA ARG A 202 -5.85 2.04 8.65
C ARG A 202 -5.57 1.54 7.24
N ALA A 203 -5.33 0.24 7.06
CA ALA A 203 -5.08 -0.35 5.74
C ALA A 203 -6.27 -0.14 4.78
N ALA A 204 -7.51 -0.31 5.27
CA ALA A 204 -8.73 -0.06 4.51
C ALA A 204 -8.85 1.40 4.09
N LEU A 205 -8.54 2.34 4.99
CA LEU A 205 -8.53 3.78 4.68
C LEU A 205 -7.51 4.13 3.59
N LEU A 206 -6.27 3.62 3.71
CA LEU A 206 -5.23 3.87 2.70
C LEU A 206 -5.61 3.27 1.33
N ARG A 207 -6.26 2.09 1.33
CA ARG A 207 -6.80 1.51 0.08
C ARG A 207 -7.95 2.32 -0.49
N ALA A 208 -8.86 2.82 0.34
CA ALA A 208 -9.94 3.69 -0.10
C ALA A 208 -9.41 4.98 -0.74
N ALA A 209 -8.31 5.54 -0.20
CA ALA A 209 -7.63 6.69 -0.81
C ALA A 209 -7.10 6.36 -2.22
N LEU A 210 -6.40 5.23 -2.39
CA LEU A 210 -5.95 4.75 -3.71
C LEU A 210 -7.13 4.59 -4.68
N MET A 211 -8.22 3.95 -4.24
CA MET A 211 -9.42 3.75 -5.06
C MET A 211 -10.08 5.06 -5.45
N SER A 212 -10.21 6.02 -4.53
CA SER A 212 -10.71 7.37 -4.81
C SER A 212 -9.85 8.06 -5.88
N GLY A 213 -8.52 7.89 -5.79
CA GLY A 213 -7.60 8.38 -6.82
C GLY A 213 -7.87 7.76 -8.20
N ALA A 214 -7.98 6.45 -8.27
CA ALA A 214 -8.28 5.74 -9.50
C ALA A 214 -9.63 6.16 -10.10
N LEU A 215 -10.67 6.31 -9.27
CA LEU A 215 -11.99 6.78 -9.69
C LEU A 215 -11.95 8.20 -10.27
N GLN A 216 -11.15 9.10 -9.67
CA GLN A 216 -10.91 10.44 -10.21
C GLN A 216 -10.30 10.38 -11.62
N ARG A 217 -9.34 9.46 -11.84
CA ARG A 217 -8.73 9.29 -13.16
C ARG A 217 -9.71 8.75 -14.19
N VAL A 218 -10.52 7.76 -13.80
CA VAL A 218 -11.57 7.19 -14.66
C VAL A 218 -12.59 8.25 -15.07
N LEU A 219 -13.04 9.10 -14.14
CA LEU A 219 -13.93 10.23 -14.44
C LEU A 219 -13.28 11.19 -15.44
N GLN A 220 -12.03 11.58 -15.21
CA GLN A 220 -11.30 12.49 -16.09
C GLN A 220 -11.17 11.92 -17.51
N GLN A 221 -10.73 10.67 -17.65
CA GLN A 221 -10.63 9.99 -18.94
C GLN A 221 -11.97 9.85 -19.65
N SER A 222 -13.03 9.58 -18.90
CA SER A 222 -14.39 9.49 -19.45
C SER A 222 -14.88 10.83 -19.98
N LEU A 223 -14.61 11.92 -19.26
CA LEU A 223 -14.93 13.28 -19.69
C LEU A 223 -14.18 13.67 -20.96
N ASP A 224 -12.86 13.42 -20.99
CA ASP A 224 -12.00 13.75 -22.13
C ASP A 224 -12.46 12.99 -23.37
N TYR A 225 -12.65 11.68 -23.25
CA TYR A 225 -13.13 10.85 -24.35
C TYR A 225 -14.52 11.28 -24.84
N ALA A 226 -15.46 11.58 -23.93
CA ALA A 226 -16.79 12.02 -24.31
C ALA A 226 -16.80 13.36 -25.07
N ARG A 227 -15.85 14.27 -24.76
CA ARG A 227 -15.69 15.56 -25.44
C ARG A 227 -15.08 15.42 -26.83
N GLU A 228 -14.11 14.52 -26.98
CA GLU A 228 -13.37 14.32 -28.23
C GLU A 228 -14.12 13.42 -29.22
N ARG A 229 -14.73 12.32 -28.74
CA ARG A 229 -15.38 11.33 -29.59
C ARG A 229 -16.66 11.89 -30.20
N ARG A 230 -16.76 11.82 -31.54
CA ARG A 230 -17.94 12.25 -32.31
C ARG A 230 -18.69 11.07 -32.92
N GLN A 231 -20.01 11.02 -32.69
CA GLN A 231 -20.94 10.10 -33.35
C GLN A 231 -22.28 10.81 -33.60
N PHE A 232 -23.01 10.38 -34.64
CA PHE A 232 -24.26 11.02 -35.07
C PHE A 232 -24.11 12.54 -35.27
N GLY A 233 -22.98 12.96 -35.85
CA GLY A 233 -22.71 14.36 -36.19
C GLY A 233 -22.29 15.28 -35.03
N ARG A 234 -22.18 14.79 -33.78
CA ARG A 234 -21.80 15.63 -32.63
C ARG A 234 -20.96 14.87 -31.58
N PRO A 235 -20.31 15.57 -30.63
CA PRO A 235 -19.60 14.92 -29.52
C PRO A 235 -20.51 14.06 -28.65
N LEU A 236 -19.99 12.99 -28.05
CA LEU A 236 -20.74 12.14 -27.11
C LEU A 236 -21.21 12.94 -25.87
N ALA A 237 -20.43 13.93 -25.43
CA ALA A 237 -20.79 14.82 -24.32
C ALA A 237 -22.03 15.69 -24.58
N ALA A 238 -22.54 15.76 -25.82
CA ALA A 238 -23.75 16.49 -26.17
C ALA A 238 -25.04 15.66 -26.00
N PHE A 239 -24.95 14.38 -25.65
CA PHE A 239 -26.10 13.50 -25.42
C PHE A 239 -26.48 13.50 -23.94
N GLN A 240 -27.74 13.81 -23.62
CA GLN A 240 -28.25 13.89 -22.25
C GLN A 240 -27.99 12.61 -21.43
N ALA A 241 -28.17 11.43 -22.05
CA ALA A 241 -27.90 10.16 -21.37
C ALA A 241 -26.44 10.04 -20.91
N ILE A 242 -25.49 10.49 -21.72
CA ILE A 242 -24.05 10.50 -21.37
C ILE A 242 -23.77 11.53 -20.27
N GLN A 243 -24.36 12.73 -20.37
CA GLN A 243 -24.24 13.77 -19.34
C GLN A 243 -24.73 13.28 -17.97
N GLN A 244 -25.87 12.58 -17.94
CA GLN A 244 -26.42 12.01 -16.71
C GLN A 244 -25.48 10.96 -16.10
N GLN A 245 -24.92 10.04 -16.91
CA GLN A 245 -23.98 9.04 -16.42
C GLN A 245 -22.69 9.67 -15.89
N LEU A 246 -22.15 10.68 -16.57
CA LEU A 246 -20.97 11.42 -16.10
C LEU A 246 -21.25 12.19 -14.81
N ALA A 247 -22.46 12.74 -14.64
CA ALA A 247 -22.87 13.41 -13.42
C ALA A 247 -23.00 12.43 -12.24
N ILE A 248 -23.55 11.23 -12.47
CA ILE A 248 -23.62 10.16 -11.46
C ILE A 248 -22.20 9.74 -11.06
N LEU A 249 -21.33 9.45 -12.04
CA LEU A 249 -19.94 9.10 -11.76
C LEU A 249 -19.24 10.20 -10.96
N ALA A 250 -19.43 11.46 -11.32
CA ALA A 250 -18.86 12.58 -10.58
C ALA A 250 -19.37 12.67 -9.14
N ALA A 251 -20.64 12.32 -8.87
CA ALA A 251 -21.18 12.33 -7.51
C ALA A 251 -20.56 11.23 -6.61
N GLU A 252 -20.16 10.09 -7.19
CA GLU A 252 -19.56 8.96 -6.46
C GLU A 252 -18.04 9.12 -6.23
N VAL A 253 -17.38 10.00 -6.98
CA VAL A 253 -15.91 10.22 -6.92
C VAL A 253 -15.50 11.19 -5.81
N VAL A 254 -16.40 12.09 -5.41
CA VAL A 254 -16.14 13.25 -4.51
C VAL A 254 -16.05 12.85 -3.05
#